data_AF-A0A960ZK31-F1
#
_entry.id   AF-A0A960ZK31-F1
#
_cell.length_a   1.000
_cell.length_b   1.000
_cell.length_c   1.000
_cell.angle_alpha   90.00
_cell.angle_beta   90.00
_cell.angle_gamma   90.00
#
_symmetry.space_group_name_H-M   'P 1'
#
loop_
_entity.id
_entity.type
_entity.pdbx_description
1 polymer ?
#
loop_
_entity_poly.entity_id
_entity_poly.type
_entity_poly.pdbx_seq_one_letter_code
_entity_poly.pdbx_strand_id
1 'polypeptide(L)'
;MKNNLETLSNAKEAIASLPKPYQSIDDEFLKTHADAIDTLKEAYADKGGIHLLRTDEGDAVIVRVPSSQILKKSRKDVERIKDPIEQDLALLTDCLLYPEPAVVRQWIDTGSPGIASTYSRKLLELSKTVVEVEAKKL
;
A
#
# COMPACT_ATOMS: atom_id res chain seq x y z
N MET A 1 -2.76 7.34 24.96
CA MET A 1 -3.47 7.09 23.68
C MET A 1 -3.14 8.28 22.78
N LYS A 2 -2.29 8.10 21.75
CA LYS A 2 -2.02 9.17 20.77
C LYS A 2 -3.33 9.45 20.01
N ASN A 3 -3.67 10.72 19.76
CA ASN A 3 -4.89 11.06 19.01
C ASN A 3 -4.77 10.56 17.57
N ASN A 4 -5.85 9.98 17.02
CA ASN A 4 -5.86 9.40 15.66
C ASN A 4 -5.44 10.41 14.56
N LEU A 5 -5.72 11.71 14.77
CA LEU A 5 -5.30 12.81 13.90
C LEU A 5 -3.77 13.02 13.90
N GLU A 6 -3.11 12.95 15.05
CA GLU A 6 -1.66 13.10 15.16
C GLU A 6 -0.94 11.91 14.51
N THR A 7 -1.45 10.69 14.75
CA THR A 7 -0.91 9.47 14.13
C THR A 7 -0.94 9.52 12.61
N LEU A 8 -2.04 10.02 12.03
CA LEU A 8 -2.16 10.19 10.57
C LEU A 8 -1.29 11.33 10.03
N SER A 9 -1.07 12.40 10.79
CA SER A 9 -0.14 13.47 10.41
C SER A 9 1.29 12.93 10.35
N ASN A 10 1.73 12.22 11.39
CA ASN A 10 3.05 11.63 11.47
C ASN A 10 3.27 10.60 10.35
N ALA A 11 2.24 9.83 9.99
CA ALA A 11 2.32 8.90 8.85
C ALA A 11 2.56 9.63 7.52
N LYS A 12 1.91 10.78 7.29
CA LYS A 12 2.14 11.58 6.07
C LYS A 12 3.55 12.16 6.03
N GLU A 13 4.04 12.66 7.16
CA GLU A 13 5.41 13.17 7.28
C GLU A 13 6.43 12.05 7.05
N ALA A 14 6.20 10.86 7.60
CA ALA A 14 7.04 9.69 7.38
C ALA A 14 7.05 9.24 5.90
N ILE A 15 5.91 9.28 5.20
CA ILE A 15 5.88 9.03 3.74
C ILE A 15 6.69 10.10 3.00
N ALA A 16 6.56 11.37 3.41
CA ALA A 16 7.25 12.48 2.77
C ALA A 16 8.77 12.48 2.98
N SER A 17 9.26 11.84 4.06
CA SER A 17 10.69 11.74 4.36
C SER A 17 11.39 10.57 3.64
N LEU A 18 10.63 9.64 3.04
CA LEU A 18 11.19 8.59 2.21
C LEU A 18 11.78 9.16 0.91
N PRO A 19 12.85 8.55 0.38
CA PRO A 19 13.68 9.18 -0.65
C PRO A 19 12.95 9.31 -1.99
N LYS A 20 13.17 10.47 -2.64
CA LYS A 20 12.73 10.81 -3.98
C LYS A 20 13.93 11.36 -4.77
N PRO A 21 14.32 10.81 -5.93
CA PRO A 21 13.64 9.76 -6.70
C PRO A 21 13.67 8.39 -6.02
N TYR A 22 12.94 7.42 -6.59
CA TYR A 22 12.87 6.04 -6.08
C TYR A 22 14.25 5.44 -5.82
N GLN A 23 14.38 4.78 -4.68
CA GLN A 23 15.50 3.93 -4.32
C GLN A 23 14.99 2.52 -4.05
N SER A 24 15.76 1.51 -4.46
CA SER A 24 15.40 0.11 -4.23
C SER A 24 15.27 -0.17 -2.73
N ILE A 25 14.29 -0.99 -2.36
CA ILE A 25 13.97 -1.29 -0.97
C ILE A 25 14.76 -2.53 -0.55
N ASP A 26 16.04 -2.37 -0.22
CA ASP A 26 16.91 -3.42 0.30
C ASP A 26 17.12 -3.32 1.82
N ASP A 27 17.98 -4.16 2.39
CA ASP A 27 18.26 -4.15 3.84
C ASP A 27 18.91 -2.84 4.30
N GLU A 28 19.66 -2.16 3.43
CA GLU A 28 20.29 -0.87 3.75
C GLU A 28 19.25 0.25 3.75
N PHE A 29 18.33 0.26 2.79
CA PHE A 29 17.17 1.14 2.78
C PHE A 29 16.35 0.98 4.06
N LEU A 30 16.02 -0.26 4.44
CA LEU A 30 15.20 -0.54 5.63
C LEU A 30 15.90 -0.08 6.92
N LYS A 31 17.22 -0.19 7.01
CA LYS A 31 18.01 0.32 8.15
C LYS A 31 18.07 1.84 8.16
N THR A 32 18.34 2.45 7.01
CA THR A 32 18.51 3.90 6.88
C THR A 32 17.20 4.66 7.16
N HIS A 33 16.06 4.08 6.78
CA HIS A 33 14.75 4.69 6.93
C HIS A 33 13.89 4.02 8.02
N ALA A 34 14.53 3.34 8.99
CA ALA A 34 13.84 2.60 10.04
C ALA A 34 12.84 3.45 10.82
N ASP A 35 13.21 4.68 11.19
CA ASP A 35 12.33 5.59 11.96
C ASP A 35 11.03 5.93 11.20
N ALA A 36 11.14 6.20 9.90
CA ALA A 36 9.99 6.47 9.05
C ALA A 36 9.10 5.22 8.92
N ILE A 37 9.73 4.06 8.69
CA ILE A 37 9.04 2.77 8.58
C ILE A 37 8.32 2.40 9.88
N ASP A 38 8.95 2.62 11.03
CA ASP A 38 8.38 2.31 12.34
C ASP A 38 7.22 3.26 12.66
N THR A 39 7.32 4.54 12.29
CA THR A 39 6.20 5.48 12.35
C THR A 39 5.01 5.00 11.53
N LEU A 40 5.25 4.46 10.32
CA LEU A 40 4.20 3.88 9.50
C LEU A 40 3.62 2.60 10.11
N LYS A 41 4.45 1.72 10.67
CA LYS A 41 3.98 0.53 11.38
C LYS A 41 3.06 0.89 12.54
N GLU A 42 3.44 1.87 13.36
CA GLU A 42 2.59 2.38 14.45
C GLU A 42 1.26 2.91 13.92
N ALA A 43 1.28 3.68 12.82
CA ALA A 43 0.08 4.32 12.28
C ALA A 43 -0.95 3.36 11.68
N TYR A 44 -0.49 2.20 11.22
CA TYR A 44 -1.33 1.17 10.60
C TYR A 44 -1.44 -0.12 11.42
N ALA A 45 -0.92 -0.17 12.65
CA ALA A 45 -0.90 -1.37 13.49
C ALA A 45 -2.31 -1.96 13.73
N ASP A 46 -3.29 -1.08 13.96
CA ASP A 46 -4.72 -1.42 14.15
C ASP A 46 -5.48 -1.62 12.83
N LYS A 47 -4.82 -1.46 11.68
CA LYS A 47 -5.41 -1.48 10.33
C LYS A 47 -4.82 -2.61 9.47
N GLY A 48 -4.30 -3.67 10.08
CA GLY A 48 -3.65 -4.80 9.39
C GLY A 48 -2.16 -4.59 9.06
N GLY A 49 -1.60 -3.43 9.42
CA GLY A 49 -0.19 -3.13 9.27
C GLY A 49 0.23 -2.69 7.87
N ILE A 50 1.56 -2.60 7.70
CA ILE A 50 2.21 -2.35 6.41
C ILE A 50 3.00 -3.58 5.98
N HIS A 51 3.14 -3.75 4.67
CA HIS A 51 3.77 -4.92 4.05
C HIS A 51 4.72 -4.47 2.94
N LEU A 52 5.84 -5.18 2.81
CA LEU A 52 6.73 -5.08 1.67
C LEU A 52 6.29 -6.11 0.63
N LEU A 53 5.91 -5.65 -0.57
CA LEU A 53 5.68 -6.52 -1.72
C LEU A 53 6.86 -6.36 -2.67
N ARG A 54 7.34 -7.46 -3.24
CA ARG A 54 8.46 -7.47 -4.18
C ARG A 54 8.19 -8.45 -5.31
N THR A 55 8.54 -8.08 -6.54
CA THR A 55 8.54 -9.00 -7.70
C THR A 55 9.87 -9.75 -7.80
N ASP A 56 9.89 -10.80 -8.61
CA ASP A 56 11.13 -11.53 -8.92
C ASP A 56 12.16 -10.66 -9.68
N GLU A 57 11.70 -9.58 -10.33
CA GLU A 57 12.54 -8.60 -11.04
C GLU A 57 13.16 -7.55 -10.11
N GLY A 58 12.81 -7.58 -8.81
CA GLY A 58 13.37 -6.70 -7.79
C GLY A 58 12.59 -5.41 -7.54
N ASP A 59 11.57 -5.11 -8.34
CA ASP A 59 10.64 -4.01 -8.06
C ASP A 59 9.98 -4.26 -6.72
N ALA A 60 9.97 -3.25 -5.86
CA ALA A 60 9.46 -3.38 -4.50
C ALA A 60 8.66 -2.17 -4.08
N VAL A 61 7.57 -2.43 -3.36
CA VAL A 61 6.65 -1.42 -2.83
C VAL A 61 6.35 -1.67 -1.35
N ILE A 62 6.18 -0.59 -0.58
CA ILE A 62 5.60 -0.64 0.77
C ILE A 62 4.15 -0.22 0.65
N VAL A 63 3.26 -1.07 1.15
CA VAL A 63 1.81 -0.87 1.10
C VAL A 63 1.20 -1.03 2.48
N ARG A 64 0.06 -0.37 2.72
CA ARG A 64 -0.83 -0.70 3.83
C ARG A 64 -1.86 -1.74 3.40
N VAL A 65 -2.41 -2.48 4.36
CA VAL A 65 -3.56 -3.36 4.07
C VAL A 65 -4.78 -2.52 3.65
N PRO A 66 -5.55 -2.94 2.62
CA PRO A 66 -6.75 -2.23 2.21
C PRO A 66 -7.79 -2.18 3.34
N SER A 67 -8.30 -0.97 3.63
CA SER A 67 -9.42 -0.83 4.58
C SER A 67 -10.76 -1.22 3.92
N SER A 68 -11.80 -1.43 4.74
CA SER A 68 -13.16 -1.66 4.24
C SER A 68 -13.66 -0.55 3.31
N GLN A 69 -13.24 0.71 3.54
CA GLN A 69 -13.55 1.84 2.66
C GLN A 69 -12.84 1.71 1.31
N ILE A 70 -11.56 1.33 1.28
CA ILE A 70 -10.82 1.08 0.04
C ILE A 70 -11.45 -0.07 -0.74
N LEU A 71 -11.77 -1.18 -0.07
CA LEU A 71 -12.42 -2.33 -0.73
C LEU A 71 -13.78 -1.96 -1.33
N LYS A 72 -14.57 -1.13 -0.64
CA LYS A 72 -15.83 -0.60 -1.17
C LYS A 72 -15.60 0.31 -2.38
N LYS A 73 -14.57 1.17 -2.35
CA LYS A 73 -14.19 2.03 -3.48
C LYS A 73 -13.74 1.20 -4.68
N SER A 74 -12.84 0.23 -4.47
CA SER A 74 -12.33 -0.67 -5.51
C SER A 74 -13.44 -1.44 -6.22
N ARG A 75 -14.47 -1.92 -5.51
CA ARG A 75 -15.65 -2.55 -6.13
C ARG A 75 -16.41 -1.61 -7.08
N LYS A 76 -16.53 -0.33 -6.73
CA LYS A 76 -17.14 0.69 -7.60
C LYS A 76 -16.24 1.05 -8.77
N ASP A 77 -14.93 1.03 -8.56
CA ASP A 77 -13.95 1.29 -9.61
C ASP A 77 -13.98 0.20 -10.69
N VAL A 78 -14.26 -1.06 -10.34
CA VAL A 78 -14.48 -2.14 -11.32
C VAL A 78 -15.67 -1.85 -12.26
N GLU A 79 -16.72 -1.19 -11.76
CA GLU A 79 -17.88 -0.82 -12.58
C GLU A 79 -17.60 0.40 -13.49
N ARG A 80 -16.67 1.27 -13.08
CA ARG A 80 -16.42 2.57 -13.71
C ARG A 80 -15.21 2.56 -14.65
N ILE A 81 -14.11 1.95 -14.24
CA ILE A 81 -12.85 1.88 -14.97
C ILE A 81 -12.93 0.63 -15.86
N LYS A 82 -12.81 0.77 -17.17
CA LYS A 82 -12.93 -0.38 -18.09
C LYS A 82 -11.64 -1.16 -18.28
N ASP A 83 -10.50 -0.49 -18.12
CA ASP A 83 -9.19 -1.10 -18.27
C ASP A 83 -8.82 -1.87 -16.99
N PRO A 84 -8.60 -3.21 -17.05
CA PRO A 84 -8.22 -4.00 -15.89
C PRO A 84 -6.90 -3.55 -15.23
N ILE A 85 -5.92 -3.07 -16.01
CA ILE A 85 -4.65 -2.59 -15.45
C ILE A 85 -4.89 -1.33 -14.62
N GLU A 86 -5.74 -0.42 -15.11
CA GLU A 86 -6.10 0.80 -14.39
C GLU A 86 -6.93 0.49 -13.13
N GLN A 87 -7.79 -0.53 -13.15
CA GLN A 87 -8.50 -1.00 -11.95
C GLN A 87 -7.51 -1.49 -10.87
N ASP A 88 -6.54 -2.33 -11.27
CA ASP A 88 -5.52 -2.88 -10.38
C ASP A 88 -4.60 -1.78 -9.84
N LEU A 89 -4.17 -0.87 -10.72
CA LEU A 89 -3.34 0.28 -10.35
C LEU A 89 -4.06 1.23 -9.40
N ALA A 90 -5.37 1.44 -9.56
CA ALA A 90 -6.16 2.26 -8.66
C ALA A 90 -6.19 1.67 -7.24
N LEU A 91 -6.45 0.36 -7.10
CA LEU A 91 -6.42 -0.32 -5.80
C LEU A 91 -5.03 -0.26 -5.17
N LEU A 92 -3.98 -0.53 -5.95
CA LEU A 92 -2.59 -0.44 -5.48
C LEU A 92 -2.28 0.97 -4.99
N THR A 93 -2.63 2.00 -5.76
CA THR A 93 -2.37 3.40 -5.44
C THR A 93 -3.04 3.83 -4.13
N ASP A 94 -4.27 3.37 -3.86
CA ASP A 94 -4.98 3.66 -2.60
C ASP A 94 -4.30 3.05 -1.36
N CYS A 95 -3.46 2.04 -1.57
CA CYS A 95 -2.72 1.29 -0.56
C CYS A 95 -1.23 1.63 -0.52
N LEU A 96 -0.71 2.36 -1.51
CA LEU A 96 0.72 2.60 -1.70
C LEU A 96 1.23 3.63 -0.69
N LEU A 97 2.31 3.29 0.01
CA LEU A 97 3.04 4.20 0.91
C LEU A 97 4.40 4.59 0.31
N TYR A 98 5.03 3.68 -0.42
CA TYR A 98 6.26 3.91 -1.17
C TYR A 98 6.38 2.91 -2.32
N PRO A 99 6.86 3.30 -3.52
CA PRO A 99 7.24 4.64 -3.94
C PRO A 99 6.03 5.53 -4.27
N GLU A 100 6.27 6.67 -4.90
CA GLU A 100 5.19 7.48 -5.47
C GLU A 100 4.49 6.73 -6.62
N PRO A 101 3.16 6.88 -6.81
CA PRO A 101 2.41 6.13 -7.83
C PRO A 101 2.96 6.27 -9.25
N ALA A 102 3.57 7.42 -9.58
CA ALA A 102 4.21 7.67 -10.87
C ALA A 102 5.34 6.68 -11.19
N VAL A 103 6.08 6.21 -10.17
CA VAL A 103 7.16 5.22 -10.35
C VAL A 103 6.57 3.87 -10.74
N VAL A 104 5.50 3.44 -10.07
CA VAL A 104 4.80 2.20 -10.41
C VAL A 104 4.20 2.27 -11.81
N ARG A 105 3.64 3.43 -12.18
CA ARG A 105 3.13 3.66 -13.53
C ARG A 105 4.24 3.55 -14.57
N GLN A 106 5.40 4.13 -14.30
CA GLN A 106 6.56 4.01 -15.19
C GLN A 106 6.94 2.54 -15.42
N TRP A 107 6.99 1.69 -14.38
CA TRP A 107 7.28 0.26 -14.54
C TRP A 107 6.30 -0.46 -15.47
N ILE A 108 5.00 -0.15 -15.33
CA ILE A 108 3.94 -0.68 -16.20
C ILE A 108 4.19 -0.24 -17.65
N ASP A 109 4.41 1.05 -17.87
CA ASP A 109 4.58 1.64 -19.19
C ASP A 109 5.88 1.17 -19.88
N THR A 110 6.93 0.81 -19.11
CA THR A 110 8.23 0.34 -19.64
C THR A 110 8.31 -1.16 -19.91
N GLY A 111 7.26 -1.93 -19.62
CA GLY A 111 7.20 -3.34 -20.01
C GLY A 111 6.78 -4.34 -18.94
N SER A 112 6.42 -3.89 -17.73
CA SER A 112 5.96 -4.77 -16.64
C SER A 112 4.47 -4.59 -16.32
N PRO A 113 3.53 -4.69 -17.29
CA PRO A 113 2.09 -4.46 -17.04
C PRO A 113 1.50 -5.46 -16.04
N GLY A 114 2.11 -6.64 -15.89
CA GLY A 114 1.69 -7.64 -14.91
C GLY A 114 1.89 -7.22 -13.45
N ILE A 115 2.70 -6.18 -13.17
CA ILE A 115 3.03 -5.76 -11.80
C ILE A 115 1.82 -5.27 -11.03
N ALA A 116 0.94 -4.49 -11.68
CA ALA A 116 -0.28 -3.97 -11.07
C ALA A 116 -1.17 -5.12 -10.59
N SER A 117 -1.44 -6.07 -11.49
CA SER A 117 -2.27 -7.25 -11.19
C SER A 117 -1.67 -8.17 -10.13
N THR A 118 -0.34 -8.28 -10.07
CA THR A 118 0.36 -9.12 -9.09
C THR A 118 0.24 -8.53 -7.69
N TYR A 119 0.50 -7.23 -7.56
CA TYR A 119 0.37 -6.53 -6.29
C TYR A 119 -1.09 -6.38 -5.84
N SER A 120 -2.02 -6.08 -6.75
CA SER A 120 -3.44 -5.99 -6.40
C SER A 120 -3.98 -7.31 -5.84
N ARG A 121 -3.62 -8.45 -6.45
CA ARG A 121 -3.98 -9.78 -5.94
C ARG A 121 -3.43 -10.01 -4.55
N LYS A 122 -2.17 -9.63 -4.30
CA LYS A 122 -1.55 -9.78 -2.99
C LYS A 122 -2.21 -8.91 -1.92
N LEU A 123 -2.58 -7.68 -2.26
CA LEU A 123 -3.36 -6.81 -1.38
C LEU A 123 -4.71 -7.42 -1.00
N LEU A 124 -5.41 -8.03 -1.97
CA LEU A 124 -6.68 -8.71 -1.71
C LEU A 124 -6.48 -9.95 -0.82
N GLU A 125 -5.41 -10.72 -1.00
CA GLU A 125 -5.06 -11.83 -0.09
C GLU A 125 -4.83 -11.35 1.34
N LEU A 126 -4.03 -10.30 1.53
CA LEU A 126 -3.77 -9.70 2.84
C LEU A 126 -5.08 -9.27 3.51
N SER A 127 -6.01 -8.66 2.76
CA SER A 127 -7.30 -8.22 3.30
C SER A 127 -8.20 -9.37 3.79
N LYS A 128 -8.11 -10.57 3.19
CA LYS A 128 -8.88 -11.75 3.59
C LYS A 128 -8.43 -12.35 4.92
N THR A 129 -7.18 -12.09 5.33
CA THR A 129 -6.65 -12.55 6.61
C THR A 129 -7.06 -11.66 7.80
N VAL A 130 -7.61 -10.48 7.53
CA VAL A 130 -7.93 -9.43 8.53
C VAL A 130 -9.44 -9.36 8.81
N VAL A 131 -10.24 -10.35 8.43
CA VAL A 131 -11.71 -10.30 8.61
C VAL A 131 -12.08 -10.03 10.07
N GLU A 132 -12.57 -8.81 10.31
CA GLU A 132 -13.12 -8.36 11.59
C GLU A 132 -14.32 -9.22 11.96
N VAL A 133 -14.30 -9.77 13.18
CA VAL A 133 -15.47 -10.44 13.75
C VAL A 133 -16.48 -9.36 14.13
N GLU A 134 -17.58 -9.25 13.37
CA GLU A 134 -18.71 -8.40 13.77
C GLU A 134 -19.39 -9.03 15.00
N ALA A 135 -19.17 -8.42 16.17
CA ALA A 135 -19.89 -8.78 17.39
C ALA A 135 -21.31 -8.19 17.32
N LYS A 136 -22.30 -9.03 17.01
CA LYS A 136 -23.71 -8.67 17.17
C LYS A 136 -24.12 -8.93 18.63
N LYS A 137 -24.50 -7.88 19.36
CA LYS A 137 -25.12 -8.04 20.67
C LYS A 137 -26.52 -8.63 20.46
N LEU A 138 -26.80 -9.78 21.10
CA LEU A 138 -28.15 -10.35 21.19
C LEU A 138 -29.02 -9.48 22.10
#